data_AF-A0A7X8JY94-F1
#
_entry.id   AF-A0A7X8JY94-F1
#
_cell.length_a   1.000
_cell.length_b   1.000
_cell.length_c   1.000
_cell.angle_alpha   90.00
_cell.angle_beta   90.00
_cell.angle_gamma   90.00
#
_symmetry.space_group_name_H-M   'P 1'
#
loop_
_entity.id
_entity.type
_entity.pdbx_description
1 polymer ?
#
loop_
_entity_poly.entity_id
_entity_poly.type
_entity_poly.pdbx_seq_one_letter_code
_entity_poly.pdbx_strand_id
1 'polypeptide(L)'
;MKRLLKNKKGMSFLEVLIALGILGLLSVPIMMMFMNAQIYAKKVDKQTEINAVTRTVTQIVSDGFKTPGEGALLFAPDSTEDIDIDGDGSAPDGFRKIIKYARDVLRDKYTTPVLKIEGSGINEKYVYKITYDPANYHDANYEGVYSLLVTIIEKESGKVVNELKMSVNVNENIN
;
A
#
# COMPACT_ATOMS: atom_id res chain seq x y z
N MET A 1 -11.15 -68.23 -26.25
CA MET A 1 -10.82 -66.81 -26.55
C MET A 1 -11.99 -66.14 -27.28
N LYS A 2 -12.20 -64.84 -27.03
CA LYS A 2 -13.11 -63.91 -27.73
C LYS A 2 -14.62 -64.05 -27.45
N ARG A 3 -15.10 -63.51 -26.33
CA ARG A 3 -16.50 -63.02 -26.26
C ARG A 3 -16.83 -61.98 -25.17
N LEU A 4 -15.85 -61.22 -24.68
CA LEU A 4 -16.07 -60.22 -23.62
C LEU A 4 -16.23 -58.76 -24.10
N LEU A 5 -16.27 -58.50 -25.41
CA LEU A 5 -16.16 -57.12 -25.93
C LEU A 5 -17.21 -56.78 -27.00
N LYS A 6 -18.50 -56.91 -26.68
CA LYS A 6 -19.52 -56.15 -27.42
C LYS A 6 -20.61 -55.70 -26.46
N ASN A 7 -20.44 -54.49 -25.92
CA ASN A 7 -21.56 -53.72 -25.41
C ASN A 7 -21.64 -52.42 -26.23
N LYS A 8 -22.76 -52.22 -26.95
CA LYS A 8 -22.94 -51.08 -27.87
C LYS A 8 -23.53 -49.84 -27.20
N LYS A 9 -23.72 -49.85 -25.87
CA LYS A 9 -24.27 -48.71 -25.10
C LYS A 9 -23.70 -48.56 -23.67
N GLY A 10 -22.70 -49.35 -23.28
CA GLY A 10 -22.12 -49.30 -21.93
C GLY A 10 -20.60 -49.41 -21.97
N MET A 11 -19.93 -48.55 -21.19
CA MET A 11 -18.47 -48.52 -21.05
C MET A 11 -17.97 -49.84 -20.44
N SER A 12 -16.89 -50.40 -21.00
CA SER A 12 -16.25 -51.61 -20.48
C SER A 12 -15.63 -51.34 -19.10
N PHE A 13 -15.66 -52.32 -18.19
CA PHE A 13 -15.01 -52.20 -16.88
C PHE A 13 -13.51 -51.88 -16.99
N LEU A 14 -12.85 -52.39 -18.03
CA LEU A 14 -11.46 -52.08 -18.33
C LEU A 14 -11.28 -50.60 -18.72
N GLU A 15 -12.20 -50.05 -19.52
CA GLU A 15 -12.17 -48.64 -19.92
C GLU A 15 -12.38 -47.72 -18.72
N VAL A 16 -13.28 -48.11 -17.80
CA VAL A 16 -13.49 -47.37 -16.54
C VAL A 16 -12.23 -47.37 -15.67
N LEU A 17 -11.56 -48.52 -15.52
CA LEU A 17 -10.32 -48.62 -14.74
C LEU A 17 -9.20 -47.77 -15.35
N ILE A 18 -9.04 -47.80 -16.67
CA ILE A 18 -8.05 -46.98 -17.36
C ILE A 18 -8.37 -45.49 -17.19
N ALA A 19 -9.65 -45.11 -17.34
CA ALA A 19 -10.09 -43.73 -17.17
C ALA A 19 -9.85 -43.20 -15.74
N LEU A 20 -10.16 -44.00 -14.72
CA LEU A 20 -9.90 -43.64 -13.31
C LEU A 20 -8.39 -43.55 -13.02
N GLY A 21 -7.58 -44.44 -13.60
CA GLY A 21 -6.12 -44.37 -13.49
C GLY A 21 -5.55 -43.09 -14.10
N ILE A 22 -6.00 -42.73 -15.30
CA ILE A 22 -5.60 -41.48 -15.97
C ILE A 22 -6.09 -40.26 -15.18
N LEU A 23 -7.32 -40.28 -14.67
CA LEU A 23 -7.88 -39.19 -13.86
C LEU A 23 -7.10 -39.00 -12.55
N GLY A 24 -6.71 -40.08 -11.88
CA GLY A 24 -5.83 -40.05 -10.72
C GLY A 24 -4.49 -39.38 -11.04
N LEU A 25 -3.83 -39.83 -12.11
CA LEU A 25 -2.54 -39.27 -12.54
C LEU A 25 -2.63 -37.77 -12.91
N LEU A 26 -3.72 -37.34 -13.53
CA LEU A 26 -3.93 -35.95 -13.93
C LEU A 26 -4.41 -35.04 -12.79
N SER A 27 -5.11 -35.58 -11.80
CA SER A 27 -5.70 -34.78 -10.70
C SER A 27 -4.66 -34.02 -9.87
N VAL A 28 -3.53 -34.67 -9.55
CA VAL A 28 -2.46 -34.11 -8.73
C VAL A 28 -1.83 -32.87 -9.37
N PRO A 29 -1.34 -32.89 -10.63
CA PRO A 29 -0.77 -31.70 -11.27
C PRO A 29 -1.82 -30.61 -11.50
N ILE A 30 -3.08 -30.96 -11.82
CA ILE A 30 -4.16 -29.97 -11.98
C ILE A 30 -4.41 -29.22 -10.67
N MET A 31 -4.48 -29.94 -9.55
CA MET A 31 -4.70 -29.32 -8.24
C MET A 31 -3.53 -28.41 -7.84
N MET A 32 -2.28 -28.81 -8.11
CA MET A 32 -1.11 -27.95 -7.91
C MET A 32 -1.18 -26.67 -8.76
N MET A 33 -1.55 -26.78 -10.03
CA MET A 33 -1.73 -25.59 -10.89
C MET A 33 -2.82 -24.66 -10.36
N PHE A 34 -3.94 -25.22 -9.89
CA PHE A 34 -5.04 -24.43 -9.36
C PHE A 34 -4.67 -23.70 -8.06
N MET A 35 -3.97 -24.36 -7.14
CA MET A 35 -3.47 -23.73 -5.91
C MET A 35 -2.52 -22.58 -6.22
N ASN A 36 -1.58 -22.79 -7.15
CA ASN A 36 -0.65 -21.74 -7.55
C ASN A 36 -1.37 -20.55 -8.21
N ALA A 37 -2.36 -20.82 -9.06
CA ALA A 37 -3.18 -19.78 -9.67
C ALA A 37 -3.94 -18.96 -8.61
N GLN A 38 -4.51 -19.60 -7.59
CA GLN A 38 -5.18 -18.89 -6.49
C GLN A 38 -4.22 -18.03 -5.67
N ILE A 39 -3.03 -18.53 -5.36
CA ILE A 39 -2.01 -17.76 -4.64
C ILE A 39 -1.61 -16.54 -5.47
N TYR A 40 -1.42 -16.71 -6.78
CA TYR A 40 -1.08 -15.63 -7.68
C TYR A 40 -2.21 -14.58 -7.77
N ALA A 41 -3.46 -15.01 -7.92
CA ALA A 41 -4.62 -14.12 -7.92
C ALA A 41 -4.66 -13.26 -6.66
N LYS A 42 -4.53 -13.86 -5.47
CA LYS A 42 -4.48 -13.12 -4.20
C LYS A 42 -3.33 -12.12 -4.12
N LYS A 43 -2.15 -12.46 -4.67
CA LYS A 43 -1.01 -11.53 -4.72
C LYS A 43 -1.28 -10.35 -5.64
N VAL A 44 -1.90 -10.59 -6.80
CA VAL A 44 -2.29 -9.54 -7.75
C VAL A 44 -3.34 -8.62 -7.13
N ASP A 45 -4.35 -9.17 -6.46
CA ASP A 45 -5.37 -8.40 -5.76
C ASP A 45 -4.74 -7.52 -4.69
N LYS A 46 -3.87 -8.09 -3.82
CA LYS A 46 -3.15 -7.34 -2.79
C LYS A 46 -2.27 -6.23 -3.40
N GLN A 47 -1.57 -6.52 -4.50
CA GLN A 47 -0.76 -5.50 -5.17
C GLN A 47 -1.62 -4.39 -5.77
N THR A 48 -2.79 -4.73 -6.30
CA THR A 48 -3.74 -3.76 -6.85
C THR A 48 -4.29 -2.85 -5.75
N GLU A 49 -4.64 -3.42 -4.59
CA GLU A 49 -5.04 -2.65 -3.41
C GLU A 49 -3.93 -1.69 -2.96
N ILE A 50 -2.69 -2.19 -2.78
CA ILE A 50 -1.54 -1.36 -2.37
C ILE A 50 -1.29 -0.23 -3.37
N ASN A 51 -1.37 -0.51 -4.67
CA ASN A 51 -1.16 0.49 -5.71
C ASN A 51 -2.26 1.57 -5.70
N ALA A 52 -3.53 1.19 -5.49
CA ALA A 52 -4.63 2.13 -5.37
C ALA A 52 -4.44 3.05 -4.15
N VAL A 53 -4.13 2.46 -3.00
CA VAL A 53 -3.87 3.20 -1.75
C VAL A 53 -2.65 4.13 -1.89
N THR A 54 -1.58 3.66 -2.55
CA THR A 54 -0.38 4.48 -2.81
C THR A 54 -0.72 5.73 -3.61
N ARG A 55 -1.58 5.62 -4.63
CA ARG A 55 -2.04 6.78 -5.41
C ARG A 55 -2.83 7.76 -4.54
N THR A 56 -3.75 7.25 -3.72
CA THR A 56 -4.54 8.08 -2.79
C THR A 56 -3.63 8.82 -1.82
N VAL A 57 -2.67 8.14 -1.18
CA VAL A 57 -1.73 8.78 -0.24
C VAL A 57 -0.86 9.80 -0.95
N THR A 58 -0.34 9.49 -2.14
CA THR A 58 0.47 10.43 -2.92
C THR A 58 -0.30 11.71 -3.23
N GLN A 59 -1.59 11.58 -3.57
CA GLN A 59 -2.46 12.71 -3.83
C GLN A 59 -2.70 13.52 -2.55
N ILE A 60 -3.10 12.89 -1.44
CA ILE A 60 -3.31 13.55 -0.15
C ILE A 60 -2.06 14.34 0.27
N VAL A 61 -0.88 13.71 0.19
CA VAL A 61 0.38 14.34 0.58
C VAL A 61 0.72 15.49 -0.39
N SER A 62 0.64 15.27 -1.71
CA SER A 62 0.95 16.34 -2.68
C SER A 62 0.02 17.53 -2.54
N ASP A 63 -1.28 17.31 -2.37
CA ASP A 63 -2.28 18.37 -2.27
C ASP A 63 -2.12 19.11 -0.94
N GLY A 64 -1.88 18.38 0.16
CA GLY A 64 -1.62 18.94 1.48
C GLY A 64 -0.39 19.86 1.53
N PHE A 65 0.67 19.57 0.78
CA PHE A 65 1.82 20.46 0.68
C PHE A 65 1.59 21.67 -0.25
N LYS A 66 0.79 21.51 -1.32
CA LYS A 66 0.56 22.57 -2.33
C LYS A 66 -0.44 23.63 -1.89
N THR A 67 -1.51 23.24 -1.20
CA THR A 67 -2.61 24.13 -0.83
C THR A 67 -2.55 24.47 0.66
N PRO A 68 -1.94 25.61 1.06
CA PRO A 68 -1.82 25.98 2.45
C PRO A 68 -3.19 26.22 3.07
N GLY A 69 -3.51 25.48 4.14
CA GLY A 69 -4.76 25.58 4.88
C GLY A 69 -5.86 24.57 4.53
N GLU A 70 -5.68 23.71 3.51
CA GLU A 70 -6.68 22.67 3.14
C GLU A 70 -6.26 21.23 3.49
N GLY A 71 -5.15 21.04 4.21
CA GLY A 71 -4.64 19.71 4.57
C GLY A 71 -4.46 19.54 6.08
N ALA A 72 -5.47 18.99 6.76
CA ALA A 72 -5.29 18.53 8.13
C ALA A 72 -4.58 17.17 8.13
N LEU A 73 -3.52 17.04 8.92
CA LEU A 73 -2.96 15.73 9.24
C LEU A 73 -3.98 14.98 10.09
N LEU A 74 -4.53 13.89 9.55
CA LEU A 74 -5.47 13.05 10.28
C LEU A 74 -4.71 11.95 10.98
N PHE A 75 -4.73 12.00 12.30
CA PHE A 75 -4.08 11.00 13.13
C PHE A 75 -4.93 9.71 13.18
N ALA A 76 -4.25 8.56 13.23
CA ALA A 76 -4.93 7.30 13.47
C ALA A 76 -5.50 7.28 14.90
N PRO A 77 -6.69 6.71 15.16
CA PRO A 77 -7.33 6.75 16.49
C PRO A 77 -6.48 6.13 17.63
N ASP A 78 -5.51 5.28 17.29
CA ASP A 78 -4.58 4.64 18.24
C ASP A 78 -3.23 5.37 18.35
N SER A 79 -3.04 6.51 17.67
CA SER A 79 -1.82 7.30 17.84
C SER A 79 -1.89 8.05 19.16
N THR A 80 -1.03 7.68 20.10
CA THR A 80 -0.89 8.34 21.41
C THR A 80 -0.15 9.68 21.35
N GLU A 81 0.17 10.16 20.15
CA GLU A 81 0.90 11.41 19.94
C GLU A 81 -0.03 12.44 19.31
N ASP A 82 -0.61 13.29 20.16
CA ASP A 82 -1.10 14.59 19.73
C ASP A 82 0.11 15.44 19.39
N ILE A 83 0.30 15.76 18.10
CA ILE A 83 1.24 16.82 17.75
C ILE A 83 0.48 18.13 17.76
N ASP A 84 0.51 18.79 18.91
CA ASP A 84 0.19 20.22 18.97
C ASP A 84 1.37 20.99 18.37
N ILE A 85 1.37 21.13 17.05
CA ILE A 85 2.42 21.88 16.33
C ILE A 85 2.14 23.39 16.38
N ASP A 86 1.10 23.85 17.08
CA ASP A 86 0.71 25.27 17.10
C ASP A 86 0.87 25.94 18.44
N GLY A 87 0.48 25.32 19.55
CA GLY A 87 0.36 26.02 20.83
C GLY A 87 -0.55 27.28 20.82
N ASP A 88 -1.15 27.64 19.68
CA ASP A 88 -1.86 28.91 19.40
C ASP A 88 -3.21 28.70 18.67
N GLY A 89 -3.61 27.46 18.38
CA GLY A 89 -4.97 27.18 17.88
C GLY A 89 -5.34 27.80 16.52
N SER A 90 -4.37 28.28 15.72
CA SER A 90 -4.61 28.58 14.31
C SER A 90 -4.62 27.29 13.50
N ALA A 91 -5.62 27.11 12.62
CA ALA A 91 -5.74 25.95 11.75
C ALA A 91 -4.45 25.80 10.90
N PRO A 92 -3.59 24.84 11.23
CA PRO A 92 -2.26 24.83 10.67
C PRO A 92 -2.23 24.01 9.40
N ASP A 93 -1.47 24.45 8.42
CA ASP A 93 -1.01 23.57 7.35
C ASP A 93 -0.14 22.45 7.96
N GLY A 94 -0.78 21.31 8.25
CA GLY A 94 -0.14 20.22 8.98
C GLY A 94 1.02 19.61 8.19
N PHE A 95 0.94 19.59 6.86
CA PHE A 95 1.95 19.00 6.01
C PHE A 95 3.20 19.89 5.91
N ARG A 96 3.06 21.19 5.59
CA ARG A 96 4.22 22.09 5.50
C ARG A 96 4.98 22.22 6.82
N LYS A 97 4.31 22.04 7.95
CA LYS A 97 4.92 22.01 9.28
C LYS A 97 5.91 20.90 9.51
N ILE A 98 5.72 19.74 8.87
CA ILE A 98 6.69 18.63 8.92
C ILE A 98 8.06 19.14 8.47
N ILE A 99 8.09 19.94 7.41
CA ILE A 99 9.32 20.50 6.83
C ILE A 99 9.91 21.57 7.76
N LYS A 100 9.10 22.53 8.22
CA LYS A 100 9.56 23.59 9.14
C LYS A 100 10.12 23.00 10.43
N TYR A 101 9.40 22.04 11.03
CA TYR A 101 9.82 21.41 12.27
C TYR A 101 11.14 20.64 12.13
N ALA A 102 11.29 19.83 11.08
CA ALA A 102 12.54 19.10 10.86
C ALA A 102 13.72 20.05 10.58
N ARG A 103 13.49 21.12 9.80
CA ARG A 103 14.54 22.04 9.38
C ARG A 103 14.94 23.01 10.48
N ASP A 104 13.98 23.68 11.09
CA ASP A 104 14.22 24.87 11.91
C ASP A 104 14.35 24.52 13.39
N VAL A 105 13.60 23.51 13.85
CA VAL A 105 13.59 23.06 15.24
C VAL A 105 14.58 21.92 15.46
N LEU A 106 14.42 20.81 14.75
CA LEU A 106 15.27 19.63 14.94
C LEU A 106 16.62 19.74 14.24
N ARG A 107 16.67 20.46 13.11
CA ARG A 107 17.82 20.49 12.17
C ARG A 107 18.28 19.08 11.76
N ASP A 108 17.35 18.14 11.73
CA ASP A 108 17.57 16.71 11.49
C ASP A 108 16.29 16.08 10.91
N LYS A 109 16.35 14.79 10.58
CA LYS A 109 15.23 14.00 10.08
C LYS A 109 14.05 14.01 11.06
N TYR A 110 12.86 14.23 10.53
CA TYR A 110 11.60 14.10 11.24
C TYR A 110 10.68 13.10 10.56
N THR A 111 10.08 12.21 11.35
CA THR A 111 9.06 11.25 10.91
C THR A 111 7.78 11.50 11.68
N THR A 112 6.67 11.65 10.96
CA THR A 112 5.36 11.85 11.59
C THR A 112 4.90 10.61 12.35
N PRO A 113 4.00 10.77 13.34
CA PRO A 113 3.14 9.71 13.82
C PRO A 113 2.34 9.06 12.69
N VAL A 114 1.66 7.98 13.03
CA VAL A 114 0.81 7.23 12.11
C VAL A 114 -0.40 8.08 11.71
N LEU A 115 -0.53 8.33 10.41
CA LEU A 115 -1.62 9.08 9.79
C LEU A 115 -2.65 8.14 9.17
N LYS A 116 -3.93 8.54 9.27
CA LYS A 116 -5.08 7.85 8.68
C LYS A 116 -5.28 8.32 7.23
N ILE A 117 -5.68 7.38 6.38
CA ILE A 117 -6.15 7.64 5.02
C ILE A 117 -7.66 7.83 5.06
N GLU A 118 -8.18 8.94 4.56
CA GLU A 118 -9.62 9.16 4.47
C GLU A 118 -10.27 8.25 3.42
N GLY A 119 -11.56 7.97 3.63
CA GLY A 119 -12.38 7.12 2.77
C GLY A 119 -12.67 5.75 3.37
N SER A 120 -13.53 5.01 2.67
CA SER A 120 -14.05 3.70 3.09
C SER A 120 -13.42 2.55 2.30
N GLY A 121 -13.55 1.33 2.82
CA GLY A 121 -13.13 0.11 2.11
C GLY A 121 -11.63 -0.13 2.19
N ILE A 122 -10.92 -0.16 1.05
CA ILE A 122 -9.49 -0.53 1.04
C ILE A 122 -8.62 0.46 1.82
N ASN A 123 -8.99 1.75 1.88
CA ASN A 123 -8.22 2.78 2.59
C ASN A 123 -8.19 2.53 4.10
N GLU A 124 -9.26 1.98 4.67
CA GLU A 124 -9.35 1.72 6.11
C GLU A 124 -8.38 0.64 6.59
N LYS A 125 -7.92 -0.23 5.69
CA LYS A 125 -6.96 -1.30 5.98
C LYS A 125 -5.52 -0.78 6.17
N TYR A 126 -5.24 0.46 5.75
CA TYR A 126 -3.89 1.02 5.72
C TYR A 126 -3.79 2.33 6.48
N VAL A 127 -2.55 2.65 6.88
CA VAL A 127 -2.11 3.92 7.45
C VAL A 127 -0.79 4.30 6.81
N TYR A 128 -0.37 5.55 6.99
CA TYR A 128 0.90 6.01 6.44
C TYR A 128 1.67 6.89 7.41
N LYS A 129 2.97 7.06 7.13
CA LYS A 129 3.86 8.01 7.79
C LYS A 129 4.60 8.81 6.75
N ILE A 130 4.97 10.04 7.09
CA ILE A 130 5.79 10.91 6.26
C ILE A 130 7.11 11.14 6.98
N THR A 131 8.20 11.03 6.25
CA THR A 131 9.54 11.36 6.75
C THR A 131 10.15 12.43 5.86
N TYR A 132 10.59 13.51 6.49
CA TYR A 132 11.40 14.54 5.87
C TYR A 132 12.79 14.51 6.47
N ASP A 133 13.81 14.52 5.61
CA ASP A 133 15.22 14.50 5.99
C ASP A 133 15.90 15.70 5.31
N PRO A 134 16.18 16.79 6.05
CA PRO A 134 16.82 17.96 5.48
C PRO A 134 18.18 17.69 4.83
N ALA A 135 18.94 16.69 5.30
CA ALA A 135 20.27 16.39 4.78
C ALA A 135 20.23 15.58 3.47
N ASN A 136 19.29 14.64 3.37
CA ASN A 136 19.19 13.74 2.22
C ASN A 136 18.19 14.18 1.16
N TYR A 137 17.19 14.99 1.53
CA TYR A 137 16.03 15.28 0.68
C TYR A 137 15.86 16.76 0.31
N HIS A 138 16.73 17.63 0.82
CA HIS A 138 16.80 19.02 0.37
C HIS A 138 17.82 19.17 -0.76
N ASP A 139 17.40 19.76 -1.87
CA ASP A 139 18.28 20.15 -2.97
C ASP A 139 18.22 21.67 -3.14
N ALA A 140 19.34 22.34 -2.86
CA ALA A 140 19.45 23.79 -2.96
C ALA A 140 19.31 24.32 -4.40
N ASN A 141 19.42 23.46 -5.41
CA ASN A 141 19.23 23.86 -6.81
C ASN A 141 17.76 23.99 -7.22
N TYR A 142 16.83 23.41 -6.44
CA TYR A 142 15.40 23.41 -6.74
C TYR A 142 14.62 24.11 -5.63
N GLU A 143 14.53 25.43 -5.75
CA GLU A 143 13.75 26.25 -4.82
C GLU A 143 12.28 25.82 -4.81
N GLY A 144 11.70 25.69 -3.61
CA GLY A 144 10.31 25.25 -3.45
C GLY A 144 10.02 23.78 -3.80
N VAL A 145 11.05 22.95 -4.00
CA VAL A 145 10.88 21.50 -4.18
C VAL A 145 11.36 20.75 -2.94
N TYR A 146 10.47 19.97 -2.34
CA TYR A 146 10.76 19.19 -1.15
C TYR A 146 10.59 17.70 -1.42
N SER A 147 11.63 16.92 -1.16
CA SER A 147 11.56 15.46 -1.25
C SER A 147 11.19 14.86 0.11
N LEU A 148 10.34 13.85 0.09
CA LEU A 148 9.73 13.22 1.25
C LEU A 148 9.70 11.71 1.04
N LEU A 149 9.81 10.96 2.14
CA LEU A 149 9.59 9.52 2.13
C LEU A 149 8.23 9.23 2.75
N VAL A 150 7.34 8.60 1.98
CA VAL A 150 6.05 8.11 2.43
C VAL A 150 6.14 6.61 2.65
N THR A 151 5.79 6.17 3.86
CA THR A 151 5.76 4.76 4.23
C THR A 151 4.31 4.35 4.48
N ILE A 152 3.82 3.34 3.75
CA ILE A 152 2.46 2.80 3.88
C ILE A 152 2.51 1.48 4.65
N ILE A 153 1.62 1.36 5.63
CA ILE A 153 1.60 0.29 6.62
C ILE A 153 0.21 -0.35 6.62
N GLU A 154 0.15 -1.67 6.61
CA GLU A 154 -1.09 -2.44 6.79
C GLU A 154 -1.46 -2.49 8.28
N LYS A 155 -2.66 -2.03 8.66
CA LYS A 155 -3.06 -1.88 10.07
C LYS A 155 -3.05 -3.19 10.83
N GLU A 156 -3.63 -4.23 10.23
CA GLU A 156 -3.82 -5.54 10.90
C GLU A 156 -2.48 -6.21 11.21
N SER A 157 -1.50 -6.11 10.31
CA SER A 157 -0.21 -6.79 10.44
C SER A 157 0.90 -5.89 11.00
N GLY A 158 0.70 -4.57 10.99
CA GLY A 158 1.74 -3.57 11.30
C GLY A 158 2.88 -3.56 10.28
N LYS A 159 2.76 -4.29 9.17
CA LYS A 159 3.85 -4.46 8.19
C LYS A 159 3.89 -3.28 7.22
N VAL A 160 5.10 -2.80 6.93
CA VAL A 160 5.35 -1.88 5.81
C VAL A 160 5.04 -2.62 4.51
N VAL A 161 4.06 -2.11 3.76
CA VAL A 161 3.62 -2.69 2.49
C VAL A 161 4.16 -1.93 1.27
N ASN A 162 4.51 -0.65 1.44
CA ASN A 162 5.13 0.14 0.39
C ASN A 162 5.91 1.33 0.97
N GLU A 163 6.95 1.75 0.24
CA GLU A 163 7.72 2.97 0.53
C GLU A 163 7.92 3.75 -0.78
N LEU A 164 7.58 5.03 -0.76
CA LEU A 164 7.65 5.90 -1.92
C LEU A 164 8.44 7.15 -1.58
N LYS A 165 9.47 7.44 -2.38
CA LYS A 165 10.07 8.78 -2.40
C LYS A 165 9.24 9.67 -3.32
N MET A 166 8.78 10.79 -2.80
CA MET A 166 8.03 11.78 -3.56
C MET A 166 8.68 13.15 -3.45
N SER A 167 8.67 13.90 -4.54
CA SER A 167 9.10 15.30 -4.55
C SER A 167 7.89 16.17 -4.83
N VAL A 168 7.63 17.14 -3.95
CA VAL A 168 6.52 18.08 -4.08
C VAL A 168 7.08 19.45 -4.37
N ASN A 169 6.69 20.00 -5.52
CA ASN A 169 6.91 21.40 -5.83
C ASN A 169 5.76 22.23 -5.26
N VAL A 170 6.07 23.10 -4.31
CA VAL A 170 5.15 24.04 -3.67
C VAL A 170 5.26 25.46 -4.23
N ASN A 171 6.12 25.68 -5.23
CA ASN A 171 6.37 26.95 -5.94
C ASN A 171 6.87 28.11 -5.06
N GLU A 172 7.15 27.86 -3.78
CA GLU A 172 7.66 28.83 -2.83
C GLU A 172 8.50 28.15 -1.76
N ASN A 173 9.42 28.90 -1.15
CA ASN A 173 10.14 28.38 0.01
C ASN A 173 9.22 28.36 1.23
N ILE A 174 9.06 27.17 1.80
CA ILE A 174 8.42 27.00 3.11
C ILE A 174 9.40 27.57 4.14
N ASN A 175 9.21 28.83 4.51
CA ASN A 175 9.91 29.52 5.60
C ASN A 175 9.12 29.46 6.90
#